data_AF-A0A557ZTZ7-F1
#
_entry.id   AF-A0A557ZTZ7-F1
#
_cell.length_a   1.000
_cell.length_b   1.000
_cell.length_c   1.000
_cell.angle_alpha   90.00
_cell.angle_beta   90.00
_cell.angle_gamma   90.00
#
_symmetry.space_group_name_H-M   'P 1'
#
loop_
_entity.id
_entity.type
_entity.pdbx_description
1 polymer ?
#
loop_
_entity_poly.entity_id
_entity_poly.type
_entity_poly.pdbx_seq_one_letter_code
_entity_poly.pdbx_strand_id
1 'polypeptide(L)'
;MTRTYSATRSLSIVAIGLAVLVLAALVWLGVVAPTDTHPLFYFGLIFLGGGAIGLLSSGVGVAAAGSRTPTTRALDLQFFQGIRRLVVAMWLCVIVFDALGVLVVLAVAGGRGSTPVGTGALTVAFAAAAVTVVCAGIASVVMRRLLPKR
;
A
#
# COMPACT_ATOMS: atom_id res chain seq x y z
N MET A 1 -4.01 -26.52 -9.30
CA MET A 1 -3.13 -26.00 -8.23
C MET A 1 -1.95 -25.16 -8.74
N THR A 2 -1.37 -25.44 -9.91
CA THR A 2 -0.22 -24.68 -10.46
C THR A 2 -0.52 -23.24 -10.87
N ARG A 3 -1.71 -22.94 -11.43
CA ARG A 3 -2.10 -21.57 -11.82
C ARG A 3 -2.34 -20.63 -10.62
N THR A 4 -2.92 -21.14 -9.54
CA THR A 4 -3.19 -20.36 -8.31
C THR A 4 -1.89 -19.95 -7.61
N TYR A 5 -0.90 -20.85 -7.56
CA TYR A 5 0.42 -20.60 -6.98
C TYR A 5 1.23 -19.54 -7.77
N SER A 6 1.16 -19.60 -9.10
CA SER A 6 1.80 -18.62 -9.98
C SER A 6 1.18 -17.21 -9.82
N ALA A 7 -0.15 -17.13 -9.74
CA ALA A 7 -0.87 -15.88 -9.56
C ALA A 7 -0.59 -15.22 -8.20
N THR A 8 -0.58 -15.99 -7.10
CA THR A 8 -0.26 -15.45 -5.76
C THR A 8 1.18 -14.97 -5.67
N ARG A 9 2.13 -15.69 -6.30
CA ARG A 9 3.55 -15.30 -6.30
C ARG A 9 3.80 -14.04 -7.12
N SER A 10 3.21 -13.95 -8.31
CA SER A 10 3.32 -12.74 -9.14
C SER A 10 2.72 -11.53 -8.42
N LEU A 11 1.52 -11.69 -7.85
CA LEU A 11 0.85 -10.61 -7.12
C LEU A 11 1.63 -10.15 -5.89
N SER A 12 2.22 -11.07 -5.11
CA SER A 12 3.02 -10.69 -3.94
C SER A 12 4.30 -9.93 -4.35
N ILE A 13 4.98 -10.38 -5.41
CA ILE A 13 6.18 -9.70 -5.93
C ILE A 13 5.82 -8.28 -6.40
N VAL A 14 4.73 -8.14 -7.15
CA VAL A 14 4.26 -6.83 -7.63
C VAL A 14 3.90 -5.92 -6.45
N ALA A 15 3.13 -6.41 -5.47
CA ALA A 15 2.74 -5.61 -4.32
C ALA A 15 3.93 -5.16 -3.47
N ILE A 16 4.89 -6.06 -3.20
CA ILE A 16 6.11 -5.75 -2.45
C ILE A 16 6.98 -4.78 -3.25
N GLY A 17 7.20 -5.04 -4.53
CA GLY A 17 8.02 -4.19 -5.40
C GLY A 17 7.46 -2.78 -5.51
N LEU A 18 6.14 -2.64 -5.69
CA LEU A 18 5.47 -1.34 -5.72
C LEU A 18 5.52 -0.63 -4.38
N ALA A 19 5.35 -1.33 -3.26
CA ALA A 19 5.48 -0.72 -1.94
C ALA A 19 6.90 -0.14 -1.73
N VAL A 20 7.94 -0.90 -2.09
CA VAL A 20 9.33 -0.43 -2.00
C VAL A 20 9.58 0.77 -2.93
N LEU A 21 9.08 0.71 -4.17
CA LEU A 21 9.20 1.80 -5.13
C LEU A 21 8.52 3.08 -4.61
N VAL A 22 7.32 2.97 -4.05
CA VAL A 22 6.59 4.09 -3.47
C VAL A 22 7.36 4.66 -2.28
N LEU A 23 7.85 3.83 -1.37
CA LEU A 23 8.67 4.29 -0.24
C LEU A 23 9.91 5.04 -0.71
N ALA A 24 10.61 4.52 -1.73
CA ALA A 24 11.77 5.19 -2.31
C ALA A 24 11.40 6.55 -2.91
N ALA A 25 10.28 6.65 -3.62
CA ALA A 25 9.78 7.91 -4.17
C ALA A 25 9.42 8.91 -3.07
N LEU A 26 8.79 8.49 -1.98
CA LEU A 26 8.43 9.36 -0.85
C LEU A 26 9.67 9.86 -0.10
N VAL A 27 10.68 9.00 0.10
CA VAL A 27 11.97 9.40 0.68
C VAL A 27 12.66 10.41 -0.22
N TRP A 28 12.69 10.15 -1.54
CA TRP A 28 13.24 11.08 -2.52
C TRP A 28 12.54 12.44 -2.46
N LEU A 29 11.21 12.46 -2.37
CA LEU A 29 10.44 13.71 -2.21
C LEU A 29 10.80 14.45 -0.91
N GLY A 30 11.01 13.73 0.20
CA GLY A 30 11.43 14.34 1.45
C GLY A 30 12.84 14.95 1.38
N VAL A 31 13.76 14.33 0.64
CA VAL A 31 15.14 14.79 0.46
C VAL A 31 15.23 16.00 -0.47
N VAL A 32 14.44 16.00 -1.56
CA VAL A 32 14.45 17.07 -2.57
C VAL A 32 13.51 18.24 -2.20
N ALA A 33 12.74 18.11 -1.12
CA ALA A 33 11.90 19.18 -0.62
C ALA A 33 12.74 20.45 -0.31
N PRO A 34 12.31 21.64 -0.77
CA PRO A 34 12.98 22.89 -0.41
C PRO A 34 13.10 23.08 1.11
N THR A 35 14.18 23.73 1.57
CA THR A 35 14.46 23.96 2.99
C THR A 35 13.37 24.72 3.74
N ASP A 36 12.59 25.55 3.03
CA ASP A 36 11.49 26.34 3.58
C ASP A 36 10.11 25.70 3.34
N THR A 37 10.05 24.38 3.13
CA THR A 37 8.78 23.66 2.97
C THR A 37 8.06 23.52 4.31
N HIS A 38 6.75 23.74 4.34
CA HIS A 38 5.95 23.61 5.54
C HIS A 38 6.10 22.20 6.18
N PRO A 39 6.33 22.07 7.51
CA PRO A 39 6.63 20.77 8.14
C PRO A 39 5.51 19.74 8.00
N LEU A 40 4.25 20.18 7.87
CA LEU A 40 3.11 19.31 7.54
C LEU A 40 3.29 18.53 6.23
N PHE A 41 4.13 18.98 5.29
CA PHE A 41 4.46 18.21 4.10
C PHE A 41 5.05 16.83 4.46
N TYR A 42 5.98 16.78 5.42
CA TYR A 42 6.56 15.53 5.90
C TYR A 42 5.54 14.65 6.62
N PHE A 43 4.59 15.25 7.36
CA PHE A 43 3.46 14.49 7.90
C PHE A 43 2.62 13.85 6.80
N GLY A 44 2.36 14.59 5.71
CA GLY A 44 1.70 14.05 4.53
C GLY A 44 2.45 12.86 3.93
N LEU A 45 3.78 12.97 3.77
CA LEU A 45 4.62 11.87 3.31
C LEU A 45 4.61 10.67 4.26
N ILE A 46 4.57 10.88 5.57
CA ILE A 46 4.48 9.80 6.56
C ILE A 46 3.14 9.05 6.42
N PHE A 47 2.04 9.77 6.24
CA PHE A 47 0.73 9.16 5.99
C PHE A 47 0.73 8.31 4.72
N LEU A 48 1.25 8.85 3.60
CA LEU A 48 1.43 8.09 2.35
C LEU A 48 2.35 6.88 2.54
N GLY A 49 3.41 7.03 3.34
CA GLY A 49 4.30 5.93 3.71
C GLY A 49 3.57 4.83 4.48
N GLY A 50 2.62 5.19 5.35
CA GLY A 50 1.72 4.26 6.01
C GLY A 50 0.88 3.44 5.03
N GLY A 51 0.37 4.06 3.97
CA GLY A 51 -0.31 3.37 2.87
C GLY A 51 0.61 2.37 2.14
N ALA A 52 1.84 2.77 1.84
CA ALA A 52 2.83 1.88 1.23
C ALA A 52 3.18 0.68 2.14
N ILE A 53 3.30 0.89 3.45
CA ILE A 53 3.52 -0.18 4.43
C ILE A 53 2.31 -1.12 4.48
N GLY A 54 1.08 -0.59 4.44
CA GLY A 54 -0.13 -1.41 4.35
C GLY A 54 -0.15 -2.31 3.12
N LEU A 55 0.28 -1.79 1.96
CA LEU A 55 0.45 -2.58 0.74
C LEU A 55 1.54 -3.66 0.91
N LEU A 56 2.68 -3.32 1.51
CA LEU A 56 3.76 -4.25 1.81
C LEU A 56 3.26 -5.42 2.68
N SER A 57 2.58 -5.12 3.79
CA SER A 57 2.02 -6.11 4.70
C SER A 57 0.99 -7.02 4.00
N SER A 58 0.16 -6.45 3.13
CA SER A 58 -0.74 -7.23 2.26
C SER A 58 0.04 -8.18 1.35
N GLY A 59 1.07 -7.69 0.67
CA GLY A 59 1.93 -8.50 -0.20
C GLY A 59 2.61 -9.67 0.53
N VAL A 60 3.14 -9.42 1.74
CA VAL A 60 3.71 -10.44 2.62
C VAL A 60 2.66 -11.46 3.04
N GLY A 61 1.45 -11.02 3.41
CA GLY A 61 0.34 -11.90 3.75
C GLY A 61 -0.06 -12.82 2.58
N VAL A 62 -0.05 -12.30 1.35
CA VAL A 62 -0.29 -13.12 0.14
C VAL A 62 0.83 -14.12 -0.09
N ALA A 63 2.10 -13.70 0.04
CA ALA A 63 3.25 -14.60 -0.11
C ALA A 63 3.18 -15.76 0.89
N ALA A 64 2.88 -15.44 2.17
CA ALA A 64 2.74 -16.43 3.23
C ALA A 64 1.56 -17.39 2.99
N ALA A 65 0.44 -16.90 2.45
CA ALA A 65 -0.68 -17.76 2.08
C ALA A 65 -0.36 -18.68 0.90
N GLY A 66 0.47 -18.23 -0.04
CA GLY A 66 0.91 -19.01 -1.20
C GLY A 66 1.93 -20.09 -0.85
N SER A 67 2.82 -19.86 0.12
CA SER A 67 3.89 -20.80 0.52
C SER A 67 3.49 -21.81 1.59
N ARG A 68 2.30 -21.69 2.18
CA ARG A 68 1.83 -22.57 3.25
C ARG A 68 1.61 -23.99 2.75
N THR A 69 2.19 -24.96 3.44
CA THR A 69 1.89 -26.38 3.27
C THR A 69 0.54 -26.72 3.92
N PRO A 70 -0.36 -27.45 3.23
CA PRO A 70 -1.63 -27.87 3.81
C PRO A 70 -1.40 -28.71 5.06
N THR A 71 -2.20 -28.46 6.11
CA THR A 71 -2.11 -29.19 7.37
C THR A 71 -3.39 -29.98 7.61
N THR A 72 -4.30 -29.46 8.42
CA THR A 72 -5.66 -29.99 8.57
C THR A 72 -6.66 -29.04 7.95
N ARG A 73 -7.72 -29.60 7.34
CA ARG A 73 -8.74 -28.82 6.63
C ARG A 73 -9.38 -27.72 7.50
N ALA A 74 -9.58 -27.99 8.79
CA ALA A 74 -10.13 -27.01 9.73
C ALA A 74 -9.17 -25.83 10.01
N LEU A 75 -7.88 -26.12 10.25
CA LEU A 75 -6.86 -25.07 10.48
C LEU A 75 -6.59 -24.24 9.23
N ASP A 76 -6.57 -24.89 8.06
CA ASP A 76 -6.32 -24.20 6.80
C ASP A 76 -7.49 -23.23 6.46
N LEU A 77 -8.74 -23.62 6.70
CA LEU A 77 -9.91 -22.75 6.51
C LEU A 77 -9.88 -21.53 7.45
N GLN A 78 -9.58 -21.73 8.73
CA GLN A 78 -9.45 -20.61 9.69
C GLN A 78 -8.33 -19.64 9.28
N PHE A 79 -7.18 -20.18 8.86
CA PHE A 79 -6.06 -19.38 8.37
C PHE A 79 -6.45 -18.55 7.15
N PHE A 80 -7.05 -19.16 6.11
CA PHE A 80 -7.44 -18.44 4.90
C PHE A 80 -8.55 -17.39 5.15
N GLN A 81 -9.47 -17.65 6.08
CA GLN A 81 -10.43 -16.64 6.53
C GLN A 81 -9.74 -15.47 7.23
N GLY A 82 -8.74 -15.75 8.08
CA GLY A 82 -7.89 -14.76 8.72
C GLY A 82 -7.16 -13.88 7.70
N ILE A 83 -6.48 -14.50 6.72
CA ILE A 83 -5.80 -13.78 5.63
C ILE A 83 -6.79 -12.93 4.83
N ARG A 84 -7.99 -13.46 4.51
CA ARG A 84 -9.00 -12.67 3.78
C ARG A 84 -9.44 -11.44 4.57
N ARG A 85 -9.67 -11.55 5.89
CA ARG A 85 -10.02 -10.41 6.73
C ARG A 85 -8.85 -9.42 6.85
N LEU A 86 -7.63 -9.93 7.04
CA LEU A 86 -6.42 -9.12 7.16
C LEU A 86 -6.19 -8.27 5.90
N VAL A 87 -6.22 -8.88 4.71
CA VAL A 87 -5.97 -8.16 3.44
C VAL A 87 -7.02 -7.06 3.22
N VAL A 88 -8.26 -7.27 3.66
CA VAL A 88 -9.33 -6.29 3.55
C VAL A 88 -9.16 -5.15 4.55
N ALA A 89 -8.85 -5.47 5.80
CA ALA A 89 -8.56 -4.48 6.81
C ALA A 89 -7.36 -3.61 6.38
N MET A 90 -6.30 -4.23 5.86
CA MET A 90 -5.13 -3.52 5.34
C MET A 90 -5.49 -2.64 4.16
N TRP A 91 -6.30 -3.12 3.21
CA TRP A 91 -6.77 -2.27 2.11
C TRP A 91 -7.54 -1.03 2.59
N LEU A 92 -8.42 -1.18 3.60
CA LEU A 92 -9.12 -0.04 4.20
C LEU A 92 -8.15 0.91 4.91
N CYS A 93 -7.15 0.38 5.64
CA CYS A 93 -6.10 1.21 6.23
C CYS A 93 -5.36 1.99 5.16
N VAL A 94 -4.95 1.36 4.05
CA VAL A 94 -4.27 2.03 2.93
C VAL A 94 -5.10 3.20 2.41
N ILE A 95 -6.41 3.01 2.19
CA ILE A 95 -7.31 4.09 1.75
C ILE A 95 -7.30 5.24 2.75
N VAL A 96 -7.42 4.97 4.05
CA VAL A 96 -7.49 6.02 5.08
C VAL A 96 -6.16 6.77 5.17
N PHE A 97 -5.04 6.06 5.20
CA PHE A 97 -3.70 6.65 5.27
C PHE A 97 -3.39 7.49 4.03
N ASP A 98 -3.69 6.98 2.83
CA ASP A 98 -3.45 7.70 1.59
C ASP A 98 -4.35 8.93 1.45
N ALA A 99 -5.63 8.81 1.80
CA ALA A 99 -6.55 9.95 1.80
C ALA A 99 -6.10 11.06 2.76
N LEU A 100 -5.69 10.69 3.99
CA LEU A 100 -5.16 11.66 4.95
C LEU A 100 -3.86 12.30 4.46
N GLY A 101 -2.94 11.51 3.92
CA GLY A 101 -1.68 12.01 3.35
C GLY A 101 -1.92 13.00 2.21
N VAL A 102 -2.82 12.66 1.28
CA VAL A 102 -3.25 13.53 0.18
C VAL A 102 -3.87 14.83 0.68
N LEU A 103 -4.78 14.76 1.66
CA LEU A 103 -5.41 15.96 2.23
C LEU A 103 -4.38 16.88 2.90
N VAL A 104 -3.43 16.31 3.65
CA VAL A 104 -2.36 17.08 4.29
C VAL A 104 -1.46 17.75 3.25
N VAL A 105 -1.04 17.01 2.21
CA VAL A 105 -0.22 17.57 1.12
C VAL A 105 -0.96 18.68 0.39
N LEU A 106 -2.25 18.51 0.09
CA LEU A 106 -3.09 19.54 -0.54
C LEU A 106 -3.23 20.78 0.35
N ALA A 107 -3.37 20.61 1.66
CA ALA A 107 -3.51 21.71 2.60
C ALA A 107 -2.27 22.63 2.66
N VAL A 108 -1.10 22.13 2.27
CA VAL A 108 0.16 22.90 2.23
C VAL A 108 0.70 23.17 0.83
N ALA A 109 0.08 22.61 -0.22
CA ALA A 109 0.54 22.72 -1.60
C ALA A 109 0.74 24.18 -2.05
N GLY A 110 -0.15 25.07 -1.62
CA GLY A 110 -0.10 26.51 -1.93
C GLY A 110 0.96 27.33 -1.19
N GLY A 111 1.83 26.70 -0.38
CA GLY A 111 2.93 27.39 0.31
C GLY A 111 2.44 28.31 1.43
N ARG A 112 1.54 27.81 2.30
CA ARG A 112 0.87 28.58 3.38
C ARG A 112 1.88 29.19 4.37
N GLY A 113 2.49 30.32 4.01
CA GLY A 113 3.60 30.95 4.72
C GLY A 113 4.97 30.30 4.46
N SER A 114 5.12 29.52 3.40
CA SER A 114 6.29 28.67 3.11
C SER A 114 6.53 28.57 1.61
N THR A 115 7.62 27.94 1.17
CA THR A 115 7.77 27.66 -0.28
C THR A 115 6.68 26.70 -0.76
N PRO A 116 5.98 27.00 -1.86
CA PRO A 116 4.96 26.12 -2.41
C PRO A 116 5.57 24.82 -2.93
N VAL A 117 4.79 23.74 -2.82
CA VAL A 117 5.22 22.41 -3.30
C VAL A 117 5.11 22.38 -4.82
N GLY A 118 6.19 22.02 -5.50
CA GLY A 118 6.21 21.96 -6.96
C GLY A 118 5.19 20.95 -7.51
N THR A 119 4.58 21.26 -8.66
CA THR A 119 3.59 20.40 -9.33
C THR A 119 4.10 18.98 -9.56
N GLY A 120 5.39 18.81 -9.88
CA GLY A 120 6.01 17.48 -10.02
C GLY A 120 5.95 16.66 -8.74
N ALA A 121 6.23 17.26 -7.59
CA ALA A 121 6.17 16.58 -6.29
C ALA A 121 4.74 16.18 -5.91
N LEU A 122 3.77 17.05 -6.18
CA LEU A 122 2.34 16.74 -6.01
C LEU A 122 1.91 15.57 -6.90
N THR A 123 2.29 15.58 -8.18
CA THR A 123 1.99 14.49 -9.11
C THR A 123 2.57 13.16 -8.63
N VAL A 124 3.82 13.14 -8.14
CA VAL A 124 4.44 11.92 -7.61
C VAL A 124 3.70 11.44 -6.35
N ALA A 125 3.34 12.33 -5.44
CA ALA A 125 2.60 11.99 -4.22
C ALA A 125 1.20 11.41 -4.53
N PHE A 126 0.47 12.01 -5.48
CA PHE A 126 -0.84 11.50 -5.90
C PHE A 126 -0.72 10.19 -6.67
N ALA A 127 0.27 10.05 -7.55
CA ALA A 127 0.53 8.81 -8.26
C ALA A 127 0.87 7.68 -7.29
N ALA A 128 1.71 7.95 -6.28
CA ALA A 128 2.02 7.02 -5.21
C ALA A 128 0.74 6.53 -4.50
N ALA A 129 -0.09 7.45 -4.02
CA ALA A 129 -1.37 7.15 -3.36
C ALA A 129 -2.34 6.35 -4.24
N ALA A 130 -2.45 6.71 -5.53
CA ALA A 130 -3.31 6.00 -6.45
C ALA A 130 -2.84 4.56 -6.68
N VAL A 131 -1.53 4.38 -6.89
CA VAL A 131 -0.93 3.06 -7.12
C VAL A 131 -1.06 2.18 -5.88
N THR A 132 -0.82 2.70 -4.68
CA THR A 132 -0.96 1.95 -3.43
C THR A 132 -2.39 1.46 -3.21
N VAL A 133 -3.39 2.34 -3.34
CA VAL A 133 -4.81 2.00 -3.17
C VAL A 133 -5.26 0.98 -4.22
N VAL A 134 -4.93 1.20 -5.50
CA VAL A 134 -5.34 0.31 -6.59
C VAL A 134 -4.71 -1.06 -6.43
N CYS A 135 -3.41 -1.14 -6.15
CA CYS A 135 -2.72 -2.43 -6.00
C CYS A 135 -3.19 -3.19 -4.76
N ALA A 136 -3.42 -2.51 -3.63
CA ALA A 136 -3.98 -3.12 -2.44
C ALA A 136 -5.41 -3.64 -2.70
N GLY A 137 -6.21 -2.89 -3.47
CA GLY A 137 -7.55 -3.29 -3.89
C GLY A 137 -7.53 -4.53 -4.79
N ILE A 138 -6.67 -4.55 -5.81
CA ILE A 138 -6.48 -5.72 -6.68
C ILE A 138 -6.06 -6.93 -5.85
N ALA A 139 -5.10 -6.78 -4.94
CA ALA A 139 -4.65 -7.87 -4.08
C ALA A 139 -5.79 -8.42 -3.21
N SER A 140 -6.61 -7.54 -2.64
CA SER A 140 -7.79 -7.91 -1.87
C SER A 140 -8.83 -8.67 -2.68
N VAL A 141 -9.14 -8.20 -3.89
CA VAL A 141 -10.11 -8.87 -4.79
C VAL A 141 -9.58 -10.22 -5.26
N VAL A 142 -8.31 -10.29 -5.68
CA VAL A 142 -7.69 -11.53 -6.16
C VAL A 142 -7.64 -12.57 -5.06
N MET A 143 -7.19 -12.21 -3.85
CA MET A 143 -7.17 -13.15 -2.71
C MET A 143 -8.57 -13.61 -2.32
N ARG A 144 -9.57 -12.73 -2.36
CA ARG A 144 -10.97 -13.13 -2.14
C ARG A 144 -11.47 -14.12 -3.20
N ARG A 145 -10.96 -14.08 -4.42
CA ARG A 145 -11.35 -15.02 -5.49
C ARG A 145 -10.59 -16.33 -5.43
N LEU A 146 -9.30 -16.29 -5.10
CA LEU A 146 -8.42 -17.48 -5.09
C LEU A 146 -8.55 -18.33 -3.83
N LEU A 147 -8.87 -17.71 -2.67
CA LEU A 147 -8.96 -18.45 -1.41
C LEU A 147 -10.25 -19.27 -1.32
N PRO A 148 -10.17 -20.55 -0.90
CA PRO A 148 -11.33 -21.44 -0.77
C PRO A 148 -12.37 -20.84 0.18
N LYS A 149 -13.65 -21.00 -0.18
CA LYS A 149 -14.78 -20.40 0.55
C LYS A 149 -15.49 -21.39 1.48
N ARG A 150 -15.26 -22.71 1.33
CA ARG A 150 -15.89 -23.81 2.09
C ARG A 150 -15.01 -25.06 2.04
#